data_AF-A0A062TNA0-F1
#
_entry.id   AF-A0A062TNA0-F1
#
_cell.length_a   1.000
_cell.length_b   1.000
_cell.length_c   1.000
_cell.angle_alpha   90.00
_cell.angle_beta   90.00
_cell.angle_gamma   90.00
#
_symmetry.space_group_name_H-M   'P 1'
#
loop_
_entity.id
_entity.type
_entity.pdbx_description
1 polymer ?
#
loop_
_entity_poly.entity_id
_entity_poly.type
_entity_poly.pdbx_seq_one_letter_code
_entity_poly.pdbx_strand_id
1 'polypeptide(L)'
;MRELFDQDRAMTLGAVKQATAILAVIFLIAAVFAVLSGLGWIFKGHVFAGLTRIIGSFAVLGFMYVVVRFLGEILAASHRLNDRLSILGDDLRSQRSKVPASDTKA
;
A
#
# COMPACT_ATOMS: atom_id res chain seq x y z
N MET A 1 -14.20 24.95 -3.89
CA MET A 1 -13.96 23.59 -4.46
C MET A 1 -12.47 23.27 -4.72
N ARG A 2 -11.49 23.98 -4.11
CA ARG A 2 -10.05 23.62 -4.17
C ARG A 2 -9.56 22.89 -2.92
N GLU A 3 -10.29 22.97 -1.81
CA GLU A 3 -9.90 22.43 -0.50
C GLU A 3 -10.08 20.91 -0.39
N LEU A 4 -10.94 20.29 -1.22
CA LEU A 4 -11.12 18.83 -1.25
C LEU A 4 -9.91 18.08 -1.82
N PHE A 5 -9.10 18.72 -2.68
CA PHE A 5 -7.91 18.10 -3.28
C PHE A 5 -6.64 18.25 -2.43
N ASP A 6 -6.57 19.26 -1.55
CA ASP A 6 -5.43 19.41 -0.62
C ASP A 6 -5.57 18.49 0.60
N GLN A 7 -6.81 18.13 0.97
CA GLN A 7 -7.07 17.23 2.09
C GLN A 7 -6.59 15.79 1.82
N ASP A 8 -6.73 15.28 0.59
CA ASP A 8 -6.19 13.96 0.18
C ASP A 8 -4.66 13.90 0.23
N ARG A 9 -3.98 15.03 -0.01
CA ARG A 9 -2.51 15.09 -0.12
C ARG A 9 -1.82 14.95 1.24
N ALA A 10 -2.43 15.45 2.31
CA ALA A 10 -1.96 15.26 3.69
C ALA A 10 -2.47 13.95 4.32
N MET A 11 -3.60 13.42 3.87
CA MET A 11 -4.18 12.17 4.39
C MET A 11 -3.38 10.92 3.96
N THR A 12 -2.75 10.92 2.79
CA THR A 12 -2.20 9.69 2.20
C THR A 12 -0.97 9.13 2.92
N LEU A 13 0.08 9.91 3.19
CA LEU A 13 1.31 9.32 3.74
C LEU A 13 1.18 8.97 5.25
N GLY A 14 0.56 9.86 6.02
CA GLY A 14 0.31 9.67 7.45
C GLY A 14 -0.69 8.54 7.72
N ALA A 15 -1.81 8.52 7.00
CA ALA A 15 -2.81 7.47 7.18
C ALA A 15 -2.33 6.12 6.64
N VAL A 16 -1.54 6.06 5.55
CA VAL A 16 -0.95 4.80 5.07
C VAL A 16 0.04 4.24 6.10
N LYS A 17 0.85 5.10 6.74
CA LYS A 17 1.76 4.67 7.82
C LYS A 17 0.98 4.17 9.03
N GLN A 18 -0.08 4.88 9.42
CA GLN A 18 -0.94 4.47 10.54
C GLN A 18 -1.71 3.18 10.24
N ALA A 19 -2.27 3.03 9.04
CA ALA A 19 -2.95 1.83 8.60
C ALA A 19 -2.00 0.63 8.56
N THR A 20 -0.76 0.83 8.11
CA THR A 20 0.28 -0.22 8.14
C THR A 20 0.62 -0.62 9.58
N ALA A 21 0.72 0.34 10.50
CA ALA A 21 0.95 0.07 11.91
C ALA A 21 -0.21 -0.70 12.56
N ILE A 22 -1.46 -0.30 12.29
CA ILE A 22 -2.67 -0.99 12.76
C ILE A 22 -2.70 -2.42 12.20
N LEU A 23 -2.42 -2.59 10.91
CA LEU A 23 -2.36 -3.90 10.27
C LEU A 23 -1.31 -4.80 10.91
N ALA A 24 -0.12 -4.27 11.23
CA ALA A 24 0.93 -5.02 11.91
C ALA A 24 0.47 -5.51 13.30
N VAL A 25 -0.26 -4.67 14.05
CA VAL A 25 -0.86 -5.07 15.33
C VAL A 25 -1.90 -6.17 15.14
N ILE A 26 -2.76 -6.06 14.12
CA ILE A 26 -3.76 -7.10 13.81
C ILE A 26 -3.07 -8.43 13.47
N PHE A 27 -2.01 -8.41 12.66
CA PHE A 27 -1.24 -9.62 12.34
C PHE A 27 -0.55 -10.21 13.56
N LEU A 28 -0.03 -9.38 14.46
CA LEU A 28 0.53 -9.85 15.72
C LEU A 28 -0.52 -10.60 16.55
N ILE A 29 -1.71 -10.01 16.72
CA ILE A 29 -2.82 -10.64 17.46
C ILE A 29 -3.22 -11.95 16.78
N ALA A 30 -3.35 -11.95 15.45
CA ALA A 30 -3.68 -13.16 14.68
C ALA A 30 -2.61 -14.25 14.82
N ALA A 31 -1.33 -13.88 14.83
CA ALA A 31 -0.23 -14.81 15.03
C ALA A 31 -0.27 -15.46 16.43
N VAL A 32 -0.54 -14.67 17.47
CA VAL A 32 -0.72 -15.20 18.84
C VAL A 32 -1.88 -16.20 18.87
N PHE A 33 -3.01 -15.85 18.27
CA PHE A 33 -4.16 -16.75 18.18
C PHE A 33 -3.85 -18.04 17.41
N ALA A 34 -3.10 -17.95 16.31
CA ALA A 34 -2.68 -19.10 15.54
C ALA A 34 -1.81 -20.06 16.36
N VAL A 35 -0.84 -19.52 17.11
CA VAL A 35 0.02 -20.30 18.00
C VAL A 35 -0.80 -20.97 19.10
N LEU A 36 -1.65 -20.21 19.82
CA LEU A 36 -2.49 -20.75 20.88
C LEU A 36 -3.44 -21.84 20.37
N SER A 37 -4.05 -21.61 19.20
CA SER A 37 -4.95 -22.58 18.56
C SER A 37 -4.23 -23.87 18.21
N GLY A 38 -3.04 -23.78 17.60
CA GLY A 38 -2.23 -24.95 17.26
C GLY A 38 -1.72 -25.68 18.49
N LEU A 39 -1.29 -24.95 19.52
CA LEU A 39 -0.84 -25.53 20.78
C LEU A 39 -1.97 -26.31 21.48
N GLY A 40 -3.21 -25.79 21.43
CA GLY A 40 -4.39 -26.50 21.92
C GLY A 40 -4.66 -27.83 21.20
N TRP A 41 -4.33 -27.94 19.92
CA TRP A 41 -4.40 -29.20 19.16
C TRP A 41 -3.28 -30.17 19.55
N ILE A 42 -2.06 -29.66 19.76
CA ILE A 42 -0.92 -30.46 20.21
C ILE A 42 -1.23 -31.10 21.57
N PHE A 43 -1.77 -30.34 22.52
CA PHE A 43 -2.15 -30.86 23.84
C PHE A 43 -3.28 -31.90 23.80
N LYS A 44 -4.13 -31.89 22.76
CA LYS A 44 -5.15 -32.91 22.52
C LYS A 44 -4.61 -34.18 21.85
N GLY A 45 -3.28 -34.35 21.79
CA GLY A 45 -2.63 -35.51 21.20
C GLY A 45 -2.44 -35.45 19.68
N HIS A 46 -2.87 -34.37 19.03
CA HIS A 46 -2.81 -34.22 17.57
C HIS A 46 -1.62 -33.33 17.16
N VAL A 47 -0.41 -33.84 17.40
CA VAL A 47 0.83 -33.06 17.24
C VAL A 47 1.03 -32.57 15.80
N PHE A 48 0.92 -33.46 14.81
CA PHE A 48 1.09 -33.11 13.40
C PHE A 48 0.04 -32.09 12.93
N ALA A 49 -1.23 -32.30 13.25
CA ALA A 49 -2.29 -31.37 12.86
C ALA A 49 -2.11 -29.99 13.52
N GLY A 50 -1.71 -29.95 14.79
CA GLY A 50 -1.40 -28.70 15.48
C GLY A 50 -0.20 -27.97 14.87
N LEU A 51 0.89 -28.69 14.55
CA LEU A 51 2.07 -28.11 13.92
C LEU A 51 1.78 -27.59 12.50
N THR A 52 1.10 -28.39 11.66
CA THR A 52 0.68 -27.96 10.31
C THR A 52 -0.23 -26.74 10.38
N ARG A 53 -1.10 -26.65 11.39
CA ARG A 53 -1.96 -25.48 11.58
C ARG A 53 -1.15 -24.24 11.93
N ILE A 54 -0.17 -24.32 12.83
CA ILE A 54 0.71 -23.19 13.18
C ILE A 54 1.49 -22.72 11.95
N ILE A 55 2.17 -23.64 11.27
CA ILE A 55 2.97 -23.32 10.08
C ILE A 55 2.08 -22.75 8.97
N GLY A 56 0.93 -23.37 8.71
CA GLY A 56 -0.03 -22.90 7.72
C GLY A 56 -0.56 -21.50 8.03
N SER A 57 -0.90 -21.22 9.30
CA SER A 57 -1.33 -19.88 9.72
C SER A 57 -0.22 -18.83 9.54
N PHE A 58 1.02 -19.14 9.90
CA PHE A 58 2.15 -18.24 9.65
C PHE A 58 2.41 -18.01 8.16
N ALA A 59 2.27 -19.06 7.33
CA ALA A 59 2.41 -18.93 5.89
C ALA A 59 1.34 -17.99 5.30
N VAL A 60 0.08 -18.12 5.72
CA VAL A 60 -1.01 -17.24 5.30
C VAL A 60 -0.79 -15.79 5.76
N LEU A 61 -0.41 -15.58 7.02
CA LEU A 61 -0.13 -14.25 7.55
C LEU A 61 1.06 -13.60 6.84
N GLY A 62 2.13 -14.36 6.61
CA GLY A 62 3.30 -13.91 5.85
C GLY A 62 2.96 -13.55 4.41
N PHE A 63 2.17 -14.39 3.74
CA PHE A 63 1.69 -14.11 2.39
C PHE A 63 0.87 -12.82 2.34
N MET A 64 -0.10 -12.66 3.26
CA MET A 64 -0.92 -11.47 3.34
C MET A 64 -0.07 -10.21 3.57
N TYR A 65 0.93 -10.29 4.44
CA TYR A 65 1.88 -9.19 4.67
C TYR A 65 2.62 -8.78 3.40
N VAL A 66 3.14 -9.76 2.66
CA VAL A 66 3.85 -9.50 1.39
C VAL A 66 2.91 -8.86 0.36
N VAL A 67 1.68 -9.35 0.22
CA VAL A 67 0.69 -8.78 -0.69
C VAL A 67 0.41 -7.32 -0.35
N VAL A 68 0.10 -7.01 0.92
CA VAL A 68 -0.18 -5.63 1.34
C VAL A 68 1.05 -4.74 1.14
N ARG A 69 2.25 -5.25 1.42
CA ARG A 69 3.50 -4.52 1.19
C ARG A 69 3.66 -4.15 -0.28
N PHE A 70 3.44 -5.09 -1.19
CA PHE A 70 3.50 -4.84 -2.62
C PHE A 70 2.42 -3.85 -3.08
N LEU A 71 1.20 -3.96 -2.57
CA LEU A 71 0.15 -2.98 -2.88
C LEU A 71 0.56 -1.57 -2.46
N GLY A 72 1.17 -1.42 -1.28
CA GLY A 72 1.69 -0.14 -0.81
C GLY A 72 2.81 0.42 -1.71
N GLU A 73 3.70 -0.44 -2.18
CA GLU A 73 4.79 -0.05 -3.10
C GLU A 73 4.25 0.34 -4.49
N ILE A 74 3.28 -0.39 -5.03
CA ILE A 74 2.63 -0.09 -6.31
C ILE A 74 1.88 1.25 -6.22
N LEU A 75 1.15 1.48 -5.12
CA LEU A 75 0.44 2.74 -4.91
C LEU A 75 1.42 3.93 -4.85
N ALA A 76 2.53 3.77 -4.13
CA ALA A 76 3.57 4.79 -4.06
C ALA A 76 4.23 5.04 -5.42
N ALA A 77 4.48 3.98 -6.21
CA ALA A 77 5.03 4.10 -7.55
C ALA A 77 4.06 4.82 -8.50
N SER A 78 2.76 4.50 -8.42
CA SER A 78 1.71 5.16 -9.21
C SER A 78 1.63 6.66 -8.92
N HIS A 79 1.68 7.05 -7.64
CA HIS A 79 1.72 8.47 -7.27
C HIS A 79 2.95 9.18 -7.84
N ARG A 80 4.14 8.58 -7.72
CA ARG A 80 5.38 9.16 -8.29
C ARG A 80 5.31 9.28 -9.82
N LEU A 81 4.66 8.33 -10.50
CA LEU A 81 4.47 8.38 -11.94
C LEU A 81 3.49 9.50 -12.32
N ASN A 82 2.35 9.60 -11.62
CA ASN A 82 1.36 10.63 -11.85
C ASN A 82 1.93 12.05 -11.65
N ASP A 83 2.73 12.25 -10.59
CA ASP A 83 3.41 13.53 -10.34
C ASP A 83 4.36 13.89 -11.49
N ARG A 84 5.14 12.92 -11.99
CA ARG A 84 6.03 13.14 -13.15
C ARG A 84 5.26 13.48 -14.41
N LEU A 85 4.15 12.79 -14.68
CA LEU A 85 3.29 13.06 -15.84
C LEU A 85 2.66 14.44 -15.76
N SER A 86 2.25 14.88 -14.57
CA SER A 86 1.73 16.24 -14.36
C SER A 86 2.77 17.30 -14.71
N ILE A 87 4.01 17.15 -14.24
CA ILE A 87 5.12 18.07 -14.54
C ILE A 87 5.41 18.11 -16.04
N LEU A 88 5.51 16.94 -16.68
CA LEU A 88 5.71 16.83 -18.14
C LEU A 88 4.57 17.51 -18.92
N GLY A 89 3.33 17.37 -18.46
CA GLY A 89 2.17 18.05 -19.05
C GLY A 89 2.26 19.57 -18.96
N ASP A 90 2.66 20.09 -17.79
CA ASP A 90 2.84 21.53 -17.57
C ASP A 90 3.99 22.10 -18.41
N ASP A 91 5.11 21.38 -18.53
CA ASP A 91 6.24 21.76 -19.38
C ASP A 91 5.83 21.85 -20.86
N LEU A 92 5.13 20.83 -21.38
CA LEU A 92 4.63 20.83 -22.75
C LEU A 92 3.62 21.96 -23.00
N ARG A 93 2.75 22.24 -22.03
CA ARG A 93 1.80 23.34 -22.10
C ARG A 93 2.50 24.70 -22.09
N SER A 94 3.55 24.86 -21.29
CA SER A 94 4.35 26.09 -21.23
C SER A 94 5.19 26.33 -22.49
N GLN A 95 5.67 25.26 -23.14
CA GLN A 95 6.34 25.35 -24.44
C GLN A 95 5.37 25.78 -25.54
N ARG A 96 4.15 25.22 -25.56
CA ARG A 96 3.11 25.62 -26.53
C ARG A 96 2.74 27.11 -26.38
N SER A 97 2.61 27.62 -25.17
CA SER A 97 2.30 29.04 -24.96
C SER A 97 3.45 30.00 -25.25
N LYS A 98 4.70 29.49 -25.29
CA LYS A 98 5.88 30.27 -25.67
C LYS A 98 6.09 30.40 -27.17
N VAL A 99 5.43 29.59 -28.01
CA VAL A 99 5.42 29.80 -29.46
C VAL A 99 4.43 30.94 -29.74
N PRO A 100 4.88 32.18 -29.99
CA PRO A 100 3.97 33.24 -30.38
C PRO A 100 3.45 32.89 -31.78
N ALA A 101 2.23 33.29 -32.09
CA ALA A 101 1.71 33.28 -33.45
C ALA A 101 2.49 34.30 -34.32
N SER A 102 3.77 34.05 -34.59
CA SER A 102 4.57 34.78 -35.55
C SER A 102 4.51 34.03 -36.88
N ASP A 103 3.34 33.99 -37.50
CA ASP A 103 3.18 33.69 -38.93
C ASP A 103 1.74 33.94 -39.38
N THR A 104 1.23 35.15 -39.17
CA THR A 104 0.10 35.62 -39.97
C THR A 104 0.17 37.14 -40.11
N LYS A 105 0.90 37.59 -41.13
CA LYS A 105 0.56 38.68 -42.07
C LYS A 105 1.84 39.15 -42.80
N ALA A 106 2.08 38.52 -43.95
CA ALA A 106 2.70 39.19 -45.10
C ALA A 106 1.62 40.01 -45.83
#